data_AF-A0A6G1W188-F1
#
_entry.id   AF-A0A6G1W188-F1
#
_cell.length_a   1.000
_cell.length_b   1.000
_cell.length_c   1.000
_cell.angle_alpha   90.00
_cell.angle_beta   90.00
_cell.angle_gamma   90.00
#
_symmetry.space_group_name_H-M   'P 1'
#
loop_
_entity.id
_entity.type
_entity.pdbx_description
1 polymer ?
#
loop_
_entity_poly.entity_id
_entity_poly.type
_entity_poly.pdbx_seq_one_letter_code
_entity_poly.pdbx_strand_id
1 'polypeptide(L)'
;MSFDKKEGRLQTAWVWIGFVVFITGVILFTTYGMSLGPISGEHTAWGSFGSLLAGFFTIAATGATIATLLFLAKQNKDMQKVNQAQLDSMTFERYINHRKLFIEQLKDLEIAHKNAFNFCDPNLLYKTIFPENGPHKCEFSVESKFDANGDYENLISEIYFRFEELVERFNVSQFNKGDGDLLARCLINFHDRVLMVEPVGAKRNGDIEFNSVPYFINIFSIEEFVRAAVKISNHILRFTNNNEVDGSRIFANSKFVRYAMMDDYFRPVDNQRIEIVTSIFGIKALESIHRHAFRMRDSENEFLLPVTFRTLDNIFSSAELVNGLADDEVLNEVVEDCIEEVGDYLQQMKVDSTNFSMVNKISDKLIALRNR
;
A
#
# COMPACT_ATOMS: atom_id res chain seq x y z
N MET A 1 39.20 -19.08 -15.53
CA MET A 1 40.67 -19.20 -15.37
C MET A 1 41.41 -19.14 -16.73
N SER A 2 41.14 -18.13 -17.57
CA SER A 2 41.72 -18.01 -18.94
C SER A 2 42.16 -16.59 -19.32
N PHE A 3 42.09 -15.61 -18.40
CA PHE A 3 42.36 -14.20 -18.70
C PHE A 3 43.84 -13.81 -18.56
N ASP A 4 44.59 -14.44 -17.64
CA ASP A 4 46.04 -14.20 -17.44
C ASP A 4 46.90 -14.43 -18.69
N LYS A 5 46.54 -15.42 -19.50
CA LYS A 5 47.38 -15.87 -20.62
C LYS A 5 47.43 -14.88 -21.79
N LYS A 6 46.45 -13.98 -21.92
CA LYS A 6 46.42 -12.95 -22.97
C LYS A 6 47.13 -11.66 -22.56
N GLU A 7 47.03 -11.28 -21.28
CA GLU A 7 47.75 -10.10 -20.75
C GLU A 7 49.26 -10.30 -20.76
N GLY A 8 49.73 -11.49 -20.35
CA GLY A 8 51.14 -11.83 -20.41
C GLY A 8 51.71 -11.74 -21.84
N ARG A 9 50.96 -12.17 -22.86
CA ARG A 9 51.42 -12.14 -24.26
C ARG A 9 51.51 -10.72 -24.82
N LEU A 10 50.60 -9.82 -24.43
CA LEU A 10 50.63 -8.41 -24.82
C LEU A 10 51.80 -7.66 -24.17
N GLN A 11 52.02 -7.86 -22.87
CA GLN A 11 53.19 -7.32 -22.17
C GLN A 11 54.50 -7.84 -22.79
N THR A 12 54.57 -9.14 -23.09
CA THR A 12 55.75 -9.75 -23.73
C THR A 12 55.98 -9.15 -25.13
N ALA A 13 54.93 -8.94 -25.92
CA ALA A 13 55.04 -8.31 -27.24
C ALA A 13 55.55 -6.85 -27.18
N TRP A 14 55.11 -6.06 -26.20
CA TRP A 14 55.59 -4.69 -26.00
C TRP A 14 57.07 -4.65 -25.59
N VAL A 15 57.50 -5.56 -24.72
CA VAL A 15 58.91 -5.71 -24.35
C VAL A 15 59.76 -6.06 -25.57
N TRP A 16 59.28 -6.95 -26.45
CA TRP A 16 59.97 -7.29 -27.70
C TRP A 16 60.03 -6.13 -28.69
N ILE A 17 58.95 -5.36 -28.86
CA ILE A 17 58.94 -4.19 -29.74
C ILE A 17 59.95 -3.14 -29.24
N GLY A 18 59.95 -2.83 -27.93
CA GLY A 18 60.92 -1.92 -27.34
C GLY A 18 62.37 -2.41 -27.52
N PHE A 19 62.60 -3.71 -27.35
CA PHE A 19 63.90 -4.34 -27.55
C PHE A 19 64.37 -4.28 -29.02
N VAL A 20 63.48 -4.51 -29.99
CA VAL A 20 63.80 -4.41 -31.43
C VAL A 20 64.11 -2.97 -31.82
N VAL A 21 63.34 -1.99 -31.35
CA VAL A 21 63.61 -0.56 -31.61
C VAL A 21 64.96 -0.16 -31.00
N PHE A 22 65.27 -0.62 -29.78
CA PHE A 22 66.56 -0.38 -29.15
C PHE A 22 67.73 -0.99 -29.93
N ILE A 23 67.65 -2.27 -30.30
CA ILE A 23 68.69 -2.94 -31.10
C ILE A 23 68.87 -2.25 -32.46
N THR A 24 67.77 -1.91 -33.13
CA THR A 24 67.82 -1.23 -34.43
C THR A 24 68.49 0.13 -34.28
N GLY A 25 68.18 0.90 -33.24
CA GLY A 25 68.87 2.15 -32.92
C GLY A 25 70.37 1.93 -32.69
N VAL A 26 70.75 0.96 -31.86
CA VAL A 26 72.16 0.64 -31.59
C VAL A 26 72.91 0.28 -32.87
N ILE A 27 72.38 -0.61 -33.71
CA ILE A 27 72.99 -1.01 -34.98
C ILE A 27 73.13 0.20 -35.91
N LEU A 28 72.07 0.98 -36.05
CA LEU A 28 71.99 2.08 -37.00
C LEU A 28 72.95 3.23 -36.62
N PHE A 29 73.02 3.60 -35.34
CA PHE A 29 73.97 4.61 -34.84
C PHE A 29 75.42 4.12 -34.77
N THR A 30 75.65 2.83 -34.48
CA THR A 30 77.00 2.24 -34.48
C THR A 30 77.54 2.13 -35.91
N THR A 31 76.71 1.73 -36.87
CA THR A 31 77.07 1.67 -38.29
C THR A 31 77.36 3.07 -38.84
N TYR A 32 76.53 4.06 -38.48
CA TYR A 32 76.76 5.45 -38.83
C TYR A 32 78.11 5.97 -38.29
N GLY A 33 78.39 5.74 -37.00
CA GLY A 33 79.64 6.14 -36.35
C GLY A 33 80.89 5.43 -36.90
N MET A 34 80.79 4.14 -37.25
CA MET A 34 81.89 3.41 -37.89
C MET A 34 82.17 3.88 -39.33
N SER A 35 81.14 4.32 -40.06
CA SER A 35 81.28 4.75 -41.46
C SER A 35 81.89 6.14 -41.64
N LEU A 36 81.80 7.02 -40.65
CA LEU A 36 82.21 8.43 -40.73
C LEU A 36 83.34 8.81 -39.75
N GLY A 37 83.72 7.91 -38.83
CA GLY A 37 84.72 8.18 -37.78
C GLY A 37 84.16 8.98 -36.60
N PRO A 38 84.96 9.23 -35.54
CA PRO A 38 84.46 9.82 -34.28
C PRO A 38 83.95 11.26 -34.41
N ILE A 39 84.49 12.02 -35.37
CA ILE A 39 84.10 13.42 -35.67
C ILE A 39 84.24 13.62 -37.18
N SER A 40 83.13 13.81 -37.89
CA SER A 40 83.15 14.15 -39.32
C SER A 40 83.35 15.66 -39.52
N GLY A 41 84.27 16.03 -40.42
CA GLY A 41 84.54 17.40 -40.84
C GLY A 41 83.59 17.93 -41.94
N GLU A 42 82.64 17.11 -42.41
CA GLU A 42 81.68 17.47 -43.45
C GLU A 42 80.34 17.95 -42.87
N HIS A 43 79.94 19.18 -43.21
CA HIS A 43 78.65 19.74 -42.77
C HIS A 43 77.43 18.94 -43.26
N THR A 44 77.54 18.26 -44.40
CA THR A 44 76.50 17.40 -44.99
C THR A 44 76.25 16.12 -44.17
N ALA A 45 77.28 15.60 -43.50
CA ALA A 45 77.15 14.45 -42.60
C ALA A 45 76.34 14.83 -41.34
N TRP A 46 76.57 16.02 -40.76
CA TRP A 46 75.79 16.47 -39.61
C TRP A 46 74.29 16.69 -39.93
N GLY A 47 73.97 17.18 -41.13
CA GLY A 47 72.58 17.27 -41.60
C GLY A 47 71.91 15.91 -41.79
N SER A 48 72.65 14.92 -42.31
CA SER A 48 72.17 13.55 -42.52
C SER A 48 71.99 12.78 -41.20
N PHE A 49 72.86 13.03 -40.21
CA PHE A 49 72.68 12.54 -38.85
C PHE A 49 71.41 13.11 -38.22
N GLY A 50 71.20 14.42 -38.33
CA GLY A 50 70.03 15.10 -37.79
C GLY A 50 68.71 14.57 -38.37
N SER A 51 68.65 14.31 -39.68
CA SER A 51 67.45 13.75 -40.33
C SER A 51 67.18 12.29 -39.94
N LEU A 52 68.24 11.48 -39.80
CA LEU A 52 68.16 10.08 -39.39
C LEU A 52 67.77 9.94 -37.91
N LEU A 53 68.33 10.79 -37.03
CA LEU A 53 67.96 10.89 -35.63
C LEU A 53 66.51 11.35 -35.47
N ALA A 54 66.09 12.36 -36.24
CA ALA A 54 64.72 12.83 -36.26
C ALA A 54 63.75 11.73 -36.71
N GLY A 55 64.06 11.02 -37.81
CA GLY A 55 63.24 9.91 -38.31
C GLY A 55 63.10 8.76 -37.30
N PHE A 56 64.19 8.38 -36.63
CA PHE A 56 64.16 7.35 -35.59
C PHE A 56 63.30 7.78 -34.39
N PHE A 57 63.47 9.00 -33.89
CA PHE A 57 62.66 9.50 -32.79
C PHE A 57 61.19 9.70 -33.17
N THR A 58 60.87 10.06 -34.42
CA THR A 58 59.48 10.12 -34.89
C THR A 58 58.82 8.74 -34.84
N ILE A 59 59.48 7.68 -35.32
CA ILE A 59 58.95 6.30 -35.26
C ILE A 59 58.78 5.84 -33.81
N ALA A 60 59.78 6.08 -32.96
CA ALA A 60 59.71 5.75 -31.54
C ALA A 60 58.57 6.51 -30.83
N ALA A 61 58.41 7.80 -31.11
CA ALA A 61 57.33 8.63 -30.57
C ALA A 61 55.95 8.16 -31.04
N THR A 62 55.77 7.89 -32.35
CA THR A 62 54.53 7.33 -32.89
C THR A 62 54.20 5.98 -32.26
N GLY A 63 55.19 5.10 -32.08
CA GLY A 63 55.02 3.82 -31.37
C GLY A 63 54.58 4.01 -29.92
N ALA A 64 55.19 4.94 -29.19
CA ALA A 64 54.79 5.28 -27.82
C ALA A 64 53.37 5.85 -27.75
N THR A 65 52.97 6.70 -28.69
CA THR A 65 51.60 7.22 -28.78
C THR A 65 50.58 6.10 -29.05
N ILE A 66 50.86 5.19 -29.99
CA ILE A 66 49.98 4.04 -30.29
C ILE A 66 49.86 3.14 -29.05
N ALA A 67 50.97 2.85 -28.36
CA ALA A 67 50.97 2.06 -27.13
C ALA A 67 50.10 2.71 -26.04
N THR A 68 50.23 4.03 -25.88
CA THR A 68 49.44 4.81 -24.92
C THR A 68 47.95 4.74 -25.25
N LEU A 69 47.57 4.91 -26.53
CA LEU A 69 46.18 4.81 -26.98
C LEU A 69 45.59 3.41 -26.71
N LEU A 70 46.35 2.35 -26.97
CA LEU A 70 45.89 0.97 -26.70
C LEU A 70 45.77 0.68 -25.20
N PHE A 71 46.70 1.18 -24.38
CA PHE A 71 46.62 1.08 -22.93
C PHE A 71 45.38 1.81 -22.39
N LEU A 72 45.15 3.06 -22.83
CA LEU A 72 43.96 3.83 -22.46
C LEU A 72 42.67 3.15 -22.89
N ALA A 73 42.62 2.60 -24.12
CA ALA A 73 41.46 1.87 -24.62
C ALA A 73 41.14 0.63 -23.77
N LYS A 74 42.18 -0.11 -23.34
CA LYS A 74 42.02 -1.25 -22.43
C LYS A 74 41.56 -0.81 -21.05
N GLN A 75 42.20 0.21 -20.47
CA GLN A 75 41.85 0.74 -19.15
C GLN A 75 40.39 1.22 -19.12
N ASN A 76 39.93 1.90 -20.18
CA ASN A 76 38.54 2.32 -20.31
C ASN A 76 37.57 1.11 -20.29
N LYS A 77 37.90 0.04 -21.02
CA LYS A 77 37.08 -1.18 -21.05
C LYS A 77 37.00 -1.88 -19.70
N ASP A 78 38.11 -1.98 -18.97
CA ASP A 78 38.12 -2.61 -17.65
C ASP A 78 37.42 -1.74 -16.61
N MET A 79 37.56 -0.41 -16.69
CA MET A 79 36.80 0.53 -15.88
C MET A 79 35.29 0.43 -16.13
N GLN A 80 34.85 0.27 -17.38
CA GLN A 80 33.43 0.03 -17.70
C GLN A 80 32.89 -1.24 -17.04
N LYS A 81 33.65 -2.34 -17.00
CA LYS A 81 33.22 -3.57 -16.33
C LYS A 81 33.08 -3.40 -14.82
N VAL A 82 34.05 -2.73 -14.19
CA VAL A 82 33.99 -2.44 -12.75
C VAL A 82 32.81 -1.54 -12.45
N ASN A 83 32.59 -0.49 -13.25
CA ASN A 83 31.45 0.40 -13.11
C ASN A 83 30.12 -0.36 -13.26
N GLN A 84 30.01 -1.27 -14.23
CA GLN A 84 28.80 -2.09 -14.39
C GLN A 84 28.56 -2.98 -13.17
N ALA A 85 29.59 -3.68 -12.69
CA ALA A 85 29.46 -4.53 -11.51
C ALA A 85 29.09 -3.72 -10.25
N GLN A 86 29.62 -2.51 -10.11
CA GLN A 86 29.23 -1.58 -9.03
C GLN A 86 27.78 -1.11 -9.18
N LEU A 87 27.34 -0.76 -10.39
CA LEU A 87 25.94 -0.36 -10.65
C LEU A 87 24.97 -1.51 -10.37
N ASP A 88 25.32 -2.74 -10.74
CA ASP A 88 24.52 -3.93 -10.46
C ASP A 88 24.41 -4.17 -8.95
N SER A 89 25.53 -4.06 -8.22
CA SER A 89 25.56 -4.18 -6.75
C SER A 89 24.71 -3.10 -6.08
N MET A 90 24.85 -1.83 -6.51
CA MET A 90 24.04 -0.72 -6.00
C MET A 90 22.56 -0.93 -6.29
N THR A 91 22.21 -1.47 -7.46
CA THR A 91 20.81 -1.73 -7.83
C THR A 91 20.21 -2.82 -6.95
N PHE A 92 20.97 -3.90 -6.69
CA PHE A 92 20.57 -4.95 -5.75
C PHE A 92 20.35 -4.41 -4.34
N GLU A 93 21.29 -3.62 -3.81
CA GLU A 93 21.16 -3.01 -2.48
C GLU A 93 19.97 -2.05 -2.39
N ARG A 94 19.75 -1.23 -3.44
CA ARG A 94 18.58 -0.34 -3.53
C ARG A 94 17.27 -1.13 -3.46
N TYR A 95 17.16 -2.22 -4.21
CA TYR A 95 15.99 -3.09 -4.19
C TYR A 95 15.72 -3.67 -2.79
N ILE A 96 16.75 -4.23 -2.14
CA ILE A 96 16.62 -4.81 -0.80
C ILE A 96 16.17 -3.74 0.20
N ASN A 97 16.81 -2.57 0.19
CA ASN A 97 16.48 -1.50 1.12
C ASN A 97 15.10 -0.90 0.86
N HIS A 98 14.70 -0.71 -0.39
CA HIS A 98 13.39 -0.17 -0.76
C HIS A 98 12.26 -1.11 -0.31
N ARG A 99 12.38 -2.41 -0.60
CA ARG A 99 11.42 -3.42 -0.13
C ARG A 99 11.37 -3.50 1.39
N LYS A 100 12.54 -3.49 2.05
CA LYS A 100 12.61 -3.53 3.52
C LYS A 100 11.91 -2.32 4.14
N LEU A 101 12.20 -1.12 3.64
CA LEU A 101 11.58 0.12 4.12
C LEU A 101 10.06 0.09 3.98
N PHE A 102 9.55 -0.37 2.83
CA PHE A 102 8.12 -0.53 2.62
C PHE A 102 7.48 -1.43 3.70
N ILE A 103 8.06 -2.62 3.92
CA ILE A 103 7.54 -3.59 4.90
C ILE A 103 7.62 -3.04 6.33
N GLU A 104 8.70 -2.34 6.68
CA GLU A 104 8.83 -1.68 7.99
C GLU A 104 7.74 -0.63 8.19
N GLN A 105 7.45 0.18 7.17
CA GLN A 105 6.39 1.18 7.26
C GLN A 105 4.98 0.58 7.33
N LEU A 106 4.74 -0.58 6.70
CA LEU A 106 3.49 -1.33 6.89
C LEU A 106 3.32 -1.78 8.35
N LYS A 107 4.40 -2.24 9.01
CA LYS A 107 4.35 -2.56 10.44
C LYS A 107 4.07 -1.35 11.32
N ASP A 108 4.66 -0.20 10.98
CA ASP A 108 4.37 1.05 11.68
C ASP A 108 2.88 1.42 11.56
N LEU A 109 2.23 1.14 10.43
CA LEU A 109 0.79 1.32 10.25
C LEU A 109 -0.04 0.36 11.12
N GLU A 110 0.35 -0.91 11.23
CA GLU A 110 -0.30 -1.87 12.14
C GLU A 110 -0.26 -1.36 13.59
N ILE A 111 0.92 -0.93 14.05
CA ILE A 111 1.13 -0.38 15.40
C ILE A 111 0.31 0.91 15.60
N ALA A 112 0.31 1.81 14.62
CA ALA A 112 -0.44 3.06 14.68
C ALA A 112 -1.97 2.85 14.79
N HIS A 113 -2.47 1.68 14.36
CA HIS A 113 -3.86 1.27 14.52
C HIS A 113 -4.04 0.28 15.68
N LYS A 114 -3.16 0.31 16.68
CA LYS A 114 -3.22 -0.53 17.88
C LYS A 114 -3.26 -2.04 17.55
N ASN A 115 -2.66 -2.44 16.43
CA ASN A 115 -2.68 -3.81 15.91
C ASN A 115 -4.10 -4.36 15.71
N ALA A 116 -5.04 -3.51 15.26
CA ALA A 116 -6.41 -3.94 14.95
C ALA A 116 -6.50 -4.80 13.68
N PHE A 117 -5.48 -4.73 12.82
CA PHE A 117 -5.32 -5.55 11.63
C PHE A 117 -3.83 -5.86 11.40
N ASN A 118 -3.56 -6.89 10.60
CA ASN A 118 -2.24 -7.21 10.04
C ASN A 118 -2.31 -7.23 8.51
N PHE A 119 -1.19 -6.97 7.83
CA PHE A 119 -1.08 -7.22 6.39
C PHE A 119 -0.86 -8.71 6.11
N CYS A 120 -1.70 -9.31 5.27
CA CYS A 120 -1.67 -10.75 5.00
C CYS A 120 -0.37 -11.20 4.32
N ASP A 121 0.06 -10.47 3.29
CA ASP A 121 1.35 -10.70 2.62
C ASP A 121 1.96 -9.37 2.15
N PRO A 122 2.79 -8.73 3.00
CA PRO A 122 3.51 -7.49 2.67
C PRO A 122 4.36 -7.60 1.41
N ASN A 123 4.88 -8.79 1.08
CA ASN A 123 5.74 -8.99 -0.08
C ASN A 123 4.93 -9.08 -1.36
N LEU A 124 3.76 -9.74 -1.30
CA LEU A 124 2.82 -9.75 -2.40
C LEU A 124 2.33 -8.32 -2.67
N LEU A 125 1.93 -7.56 -1.66
CA LEU A 125 1.53 -6.17 -1.83
C LEU A 125 2.64 -5.32 -2.47
N TYR A 126 3.88 -5.45 -2.01
CA TYR A 126 5.03 -4.78 -2.63
C TYR A 126 5.19 -5.15 -4.11
N LYS A 127 5.06 -6.44 -4.46
CA LYS A 127 5.16 -6.92 -5.84
C LYS A 127 3.97 -6.49 -6.71
N THR A 128 2.78 -6.37 -6.14
CA THR A 128 1.59 -5.85 -6.83
C THR A 128 1.80 -4.38 -7.21
N ILE A 129 2.44 -3.60 -6.33
CA ILE A 129 2.78 -2.20 -6.62
C ILE A 129 3.95 -2.11 -7.61
N PHE A 130 5.01 -2.88 -7.38
CA PHE A 130 6.26 -2.84 -8.16
C PHE A 130 6.56 -4.19 -8.82
N PRO A 131 5.81 -4.59 -9.86
CA PRO A 131 5.98 -5.92 -10.48
C PRO A 131 7.35 -6.11 -11.13
N GLU A 132 7.94 -5.04 -11.63
CA GLU A 132 9.24 -5.05 -12.32
C GLU A 132 10.44 -4.90 -11.37
N ASN A 133 10.20 -4.69 -10.07
CA ASN A 133 11.29 -4.52 -9.11
C ASN A 133 11.91 -5.87 -8.74
N GLY A 134 13.24 -5.94 -8.81
CA GLY A 134 14.02 -7.11 -8.47
C GLY A 134 15.51 -6.82 -8.38
N PRO A 135 16.36 -7.86 -8.31
CA PRO A 135 17.81 -7.71 -8.18
C PRO A 135 18.48 -6.84 -9.26
N HIS A 136 17.87 -6.73 -10.44
CA HIS A 136 18.44 -6.04 -11.60
C HIS A 136 17.74 -4.73 -11.96
N LYS A 137 16.63 -4.39 -11.28
CA LYS A 137 15.83 -3.20 -11.58
C LYS A 137 15.09 -2.73 -10.32
N CYS A 138 15.16 -1.44 -10.03
CA CYS A 138 14.45 -0.85 -8.88
C CYS A 138 13.91 0.54 -9.23
N GLU A 139 12.60 0.62 -9.39
CA GLU A 139 11.81 1.84 -9.55
C GLU A 139 11.20 2.27 -8.21
N PHE A 140 11.03 3.57 -8.03
CA PHE A 140 10.52 4.21 -6.80
C PHE A 140 9.18 4.90 -7.03
N SER A 141 8.77 5.07 -8.28
CA SER A 141 7.57 5.76 -8.69
C SER A 141 6.73 4.85 -9.57
N VAL A 142 5.42 4.85 -9.37
CA VAL A 142 4.48 4.09 -10.18
C VAL A 142 3.34 5.02 -10.57
N GLU A 143 3.18 5.30 -11.85
CA GLU A 143 2.10 6.16 -12.32
C GLU A 143 0.76 5.42 -12.28
N SER A 144 -0.33 6.16 -12.07
CA SER A 144 -1.69 5.67 -12.24
C SER A 144 -1.97 5.33 -13.71
N LYS A 145 -2.51 4.13 -13.97
CA LYS A 145 -2.78 3.65 -15.34
C LYS A 145 -4.22 3.19 -15.50
N PHE A 146 -4.89 3.65 -16.54
CA PHE A 146 -6.24 3.25 -16.91
C PHE A 146 -6.23 2.68 -18.33
N ASP A 147 -7.09 1.69 -18.57
CA ASP A 147 -7.24 1.07 -19.87
C ASP A 147 -8.07 1.96 -20.81
N ALA A 148 -8.30 1.48 -22.03
CA ALA A 148 -9.09 2.22 -23.03
C ALA A 148 -10.56 2.42 -22.65
N ASN A 149 -11.10 1.63 -21.71
CA ASN A 149 -12.47 1.72 -21.21
C ASN A 149 -12.58 2.61 -19.96
N GLY A 150 -11.45 3.05 -19.40
CA GLY A 150 -11.37 3.79 -18.14
C GLY A 150 -11.31 2.90 -16.91
N ASP A 151 -11.10 1.59 -17.07
CA ASP A 151 -10.89 0.66 -15.97
C ASP A 151 -9.42 0.75 -15.47
N TYR A 152 -9.20 0.50 -14.18
CA TYR A 152 -7.87 0.55 -13.58
C TYR A 152 -6.99 -0.62 -14.06
N GLU A 153 -5.76 -0.33 -14.48
CA GLU A 153 -4.76 -1.34 -14.87
C GLU A 153 -3.79 -1.71 -13.75
N ASN A 154 -3.66 -0.89 -12.71
CA ASN A 154 -2.77 -1.14 -11.59
C ASN A 154 -3.37 -0.71 -10.25
N LEU A 155 -2.69 -1.08 -9.15
CA LEU A 155 -3.17 -0.78 -7.80
C LEU A 155 -3.33 0.73 -7.54
N ILE A 156 -2.51 1.58 -8.17
CA ILE A 156 -2.55 3.02 -7.97
C ILE A 156 -3.84 3.62 -8.55
N SER A 157 -4.21 3.25 -9.78
CA SER A 157 -5.49 3.66 -10.35
C SER A 157 -6.68 3.01 -9.63
N GLU A 158 -6.54 1.76 -9.15
CA GLU A 158 -7.58 1.10 -8.36
C GLU A 158 -7.83 1.82 -7.03
N ILE A 159 -6.79 2.29 -6.33
CA ILE A 159 -6.94 3.11 -5.11
C ILE A 159 -7.80 4.35 -5.40
N TYR A 160 -7.48 5.11 -6.44
CA TYR A 160 -8.25 6.31 -6.78
C TYR A 160 -9.70 5.99 -7.13
N PHE A 161 -9.91 4.99 -8.01
CA PHE A 161 -11.24 4.58 -8.42
C PHE A 161 -12.11 4.16 -7.23
N ARG A 162 -11.56 3.28 -6.38
CA ARG A 162 -12.27 2.77 -5.21
C ARG A 162 -12.50 3.84 -4.16
N PHE A 163 -11.57 4.79 -4.02
CA PHE A 163 -11.75 5.92 -3.12
C PHE A 163 -12.93 6.80 -3.55
N GLU A 164 -13.04 7.12 -4.84
CA GLU A 164 -14.19 7.87 -5.37
C GLU A 164 -15.49 7.07 -5.22
N GLU A 165 -15.46 5.74 -5.43
CA GLU A 165 -16.63 4.88 -5.17
C GLU A 165 -17.09 4.97 -3.71
N LEU A 166 -16.16 5.00 -2.75
CA LEU A 166 -16.50 5.22 -1.33
C LEU A 166 -17.12 6.61 -1.13
N VAL A 167 -16.50 7.67 -1.66
CA VAL A 167 -17.04 9.04 -1.53
C VAL A 167 -18.49 9.11 -2.03
N GLU A 168 -18.78 8.54 -3.20
CA GLU A 168 -20.13 8.52 -3.76
C GLU A 168 -21.13 7.77 -2.87
N ARG A 169 -20.75 6.62 -2.32
CA ARG A 169 -21.64 5.78 -1.50
C ARG A 169 -21.88 6.35 -0.09
N PHE A 170 -20.89 7.03 0.49
CA PHE A 170 -21.03 7.63 1.82
C PHE A 170 -21.74 8.98 1.79
N ASN A 171 -21.73 9.67 0.65
CA ASN A 171 -22.26 11.03 0.52
C ASN A 171 -23.68 11.07 -0.07
N VAL A 172 -24.51 10.09 0.28
CA VAL A 172 -25.93 10.08 -0.07
C VAL A 172 -26.77 10.74 1.03
N SER A 173 -27.83 11.45 0.63
CA SER A 173 -28.76 12.12 1.56
C SER A 173 -29.73 11.15 2.25
N GLN A 174 -29.90 9.94 1.69
CA GLN A 174 -30.74 8.88 2.21
C GLN A 174 -30.29 7.54 1.63
N PHE A 175 -30.48 6.46 2.38
CA PHE A 175 -30.28 5.09 1.91
C PHE A 175 -31.64 4.43 1.64
N ASN A 176 -31.72 3.71 0.53
CA ASN A 176 -32.82 2.82 0.21
C ASN A 176 -32.54 1.40 0.73
N LYS A 177 -33.58 0.56 0.72
CA LYS A 177 -33.45 -0.86 1.05
C LYS A 177 -32.44 -1.53 0.12
N GLY A 178 -31.46 -2.25 0.68
CA GLY A 178 -30.39 -2.92 -0.07
C GLY A 178 -29.14 -2.08 -0.29
N ASP A 179 -29.18 -0.76 -0.05
CA ASP A 179 -27.98 0.08 -0.19
C ASP A 179 -26.93 -0.24 0.88
N GLY A 180 -27.32 -0.78 2.04
CA GLY A 180 -26.40 -1.28 3.06
C GLY A 180 -25.63 -2.50 2.57
N ASP A 181 -26.29 -3.46 1.91
CA ASP A 181 -25.61 -4.62 1.29
C ASP A 181 -24.65 -4.19 0.17
N LEU A 182 -25.05 -3.22 -0.66
CA LEU A 182 -24.17 -2.66 -1.70
C LEU A 182 -22.95 -1.96 -1.09
N LEU A 183 -23.13 -1.21 -0.01
CA LEU A 183 -22.03 -0.58 0.71
C LEU A 183 -21.10 -1.63 1.31
N ALA A 184 -21.61 -2.66 1.99
CA ALA A 184 -20.80 -3.73 2.56
C ALA A 184 -19.95 -4.44 1.50
N ARG A 185 -20.53 -4.73 0.32
CA ARG A 185 -19.78 -5.28 -0.83
C ARG A 185 -18.69 -4.35 -1.31
N CYS A 186 -18.95 -3.04 -1.36
CA CYS A 186 -17.94 -2.05 -1.72
C CYS A 186 -16.78 -2.04 -0.70
N LEU A 187 -17.08 -2.06 0.59
CA LEU A 187 -16.08 -2.10 1.66
C LEU A 187 -15.26 -3.41 1.62
N ILE A 188 -15.90 -4.56 1.39
CA ILE A 188 -15.25 -5.87 1.20
C ILE A 188 -14.31 -5.84 -0.01
N ASN A 189 -14.77 -5.29 -1.15
CA ASN A 189 -13.94 -5.17 -2.34
C ASN A 189 -12.74 -4.25 -2.10
N PHE A 190 -12.92 -3.14 -1.38
CA PHE A 190 -11.83 -2.24 -1.00
C PHE A 190 -10.82 -2.96 -0.10
N HIS A 191 -11.31 -3.68 0.91
CA HIS A 191 -10.50 -4.49 1.81
C HIS A 191 -9.61 -5.49 1.06
N ASP A 192 -10.22 -6.32 0.20
CA ASP A 192 -9.52 -7.43 -0.45
C ASP A 192 -8.55 -6.98 -1.54
N ARG A 193 -8.92 -5.95 -2.30
CA ARG A 193 -8.17 -5.55 -3.50
C ARG A 193 -7.14 -4.46 -3.24
N VAL A 194 -7.40 -3.61 -2.26
CA VAL A 194 -6.53 -2.46 -1.95
C VAL A 194 -5.72 -2.70 -0.69
N LEU A 195 -6.38 -3.06 0.41
CA LEU A 195 -5.73 -3.08 1.72
C LEU A 195 -4.90 -4.34 1.94
N MET A 196 -5.42 -5.50 1.53
CA MET A 196 -4.80 -6.82 1.74
C MET A 196 -4.46 -7.06 3.23
N VAL A 197 -5.41 -6.73 4.10
CA VAL A 197 -5.29 -6.88 5.56
C VAL A 197 -6.20 -7.98 6.09
N GLU A 198 -5.93 -8.45 7.30
CA GLU A 198 -6.79 -9.34 8.07
C GLU A 198 -7.07 -8.73 9.46
N PRO A 199 -8.28 -8.88 10.00
CA PRO A 199 -8.60 -8.40 11.34
C PRO A 199 -7.83 -9.19 12.42
N VAL A 200 -7.43 -8.50 13.49
CA VAL A 200 -6.73 -9.10 14.62
C VAL A 200 -7.59 -8.98 15.88
N GLY A 201 -7.64 -10.05 16.66
CA GLY A 201 -8.35 -10.09 17.93
C GLY A 201 -9.62 -10.93 17.91
N ALA A 202 -10.41 -10.82 18.97
CA ALA A 202 -11.67 -11.53 19.10
C ALA A 202 -12.74 -10.85 18.22
N LYS A 203 -13.61 -11.67 17.63
CA LYS A 203 -14.78 -11.21 16.88
C LYS A 203 -15.68 -10.36 17.78
N ARG A 204 -16.02 -9.16 17.32
CA ARG A 204 -16.95 -8.23 17.97
C ARG A 204 -18.32 -8.34 17.33
N ASN A 205 -19.36 -8.06 18.11
CA ASN A 205 -20.71 -7.94 17.55
C ASN A 205 -20.75 -6.82 16.50
N GLY A 206 -21.38 -7.12 15.37
CA GLY A 206 -21.43 -6.24 14.19
C GLY A 206 -20.26 -6.39 13.23
N ASP A 207 -19.25 -7.23 13.52
CA ASP A 207 -18.21 -7.55 12.53
C ASP A 207 -18.82 -8.27 11.33
N ILE A 208 -18.41 -7.88 10.13
CA ILE A 208 -18.86 -8.46 8.86
C ILE A 208 -18.04 -9.72 8.55
N GLU A 209 -18.74 -10.78 8.16
CA GLU A 209 -18.14 -12.01 7.64
C GLU A 209 -18.67 -12.30 6.24
N PHE A 210 -17.79 -12.70 5.33
CA PHE A 210 -18.18 -13.17 4.00
C PHE A 210 -17.73 -14.63 3.82
N ASN A 211 -18.67 -15.55 3.60
CA ASN A 211 -18.40 -17.00 3.59
C ASN A 211 -17.57 -17.46 4.80
N SER A 212 -17.92 -16.98 6.00
CA SER A 212 -17.22 -17.25 7.27
C SER A 212 -15.78 -16.73 7.38
N VAL A 213 -15.32 -15.92 6.42
CA VAL A 213 -14.06 -15.18 6.51
C VAL A 213 -14.34 -13.83 7.17
N PRO A 214 -13.66 -13.48 8.27
CA PRO A 214 -13.87 -12.21 8.96
C PRO A 214 -13.17 -11.07 8.22
N TYR A 215 -13.83 -9.91 8.19
CA TYR A 215 -13.29 -8.69 7.63
C TYR A 215 -13.04 -7.66 8.73
N PHE A 216 -12.07 -6.78 8.51
CA PHE A 216 -11.82 -5.62 9.39
C PHE A 216 -12.90 -4.53 9.22
N ILE A 217 -14.18 -4.91 9.23
CA ILE A 217 -15.32 -4.00 9.01
C ILE A 217 -16.38 -4.32 10.06
N ASN A 218 -16.76 -3.32 10.85
CA ASN A 218 -17.84 -3.43 11.82
C ASN A 218 -18.96 -2.43 11.48
N ILE A 219 -20.21 -2.91 11.42
CA ILE A 219 -21.36 -2.09 11.01
C ILE A 219 -21.68 -0.93 11.97
N PHE A 220 -21.24 -1.00 13.23
CA PHE A 220 -21.40 0.05 14.23
C PHE A 220 -20.22 1.00 14.29
N SER A 221 -19.08 0.63 13.69
CA SER A 221 -17.82 1.39 13.71
C SER A 221 -17.16 1.45 12.32
N ILE A 222 -17.93 1.76 11.27
CA ILE A 222 -17.43 1.79 9.88
C ILE A 222 -16.29 2.82 9.69
N GLU A 223 -16.33 3.91 10.46
CA GLU A 223 -15.29 4.92 10.50
C GLU A 223 -13.90 4.35 10.89
N GLU A 224 -13.84 3.32 11.75
CA GLU A 224 -12.57 2.65 12.09
C GLU A 224 -11.91 2.07 10.84
N PHE A 225 -12.70 1.40 10.00
CA PHE A 225 -12.25 0.86 8.71
C PHE A 225 -11.86 1.97 7.75
N VAL A 226 -12.71 2.99 7.55
CA VAL A 226 -12.46 4.08 6.59
C VAL A 226 -11.17 4.83 6.93
N ARG A 227 -10.92 5.13 8.21
CA ARG A 227 -9.67 5.79 8.65
C ARG A 227 -8.44 4.95 8.33
N ALA A 228 -8.50 3.64 8.58
CA ALA A 228 -7.41 2.73 8.24
C ALA A 228 -7.22 2.68 6.73
N ALA A 229 -8.31 2.53 5.97
CA ALA A 229 -8.28 2.43 4.52
C ALA A 229 -7.65 3.66 3.86
N VAL A 230 -8.02 4.87 4.29
CA VAL A 230 -7.43 6.13 3.81
C VAL A 230 -5.94 6.21 4.15
N LYS A 231 -5.57 5.88 5.40
CA LYS A 231 -4.16 5.94 5.82
C LYS A 231 -3.28 4.96 5.05
N ILE A 232 -3.73 3.72 4.86
CA ILE A 232 -3.02 2.70 4.07
C ILE A 232 -2.90 3.17 2.61
N SER A 233 -4.00 3.66 2.03
CA SER A 233 -4.01 4.16 0.65
C SER A 233 -3.02 5.33 0.47
N ASN A 234 -3.08 6.35 1.33
CA ASN A 234 -2.16 7.49 1.27
C ASN A 234 -0.71 7.11 1.57
N HIS A 235 -0.48 6.06 2.36
CA HIS A 235 0.84 5.50 2.54
C HIS A 235 1.39 4.93 1.23
N ILE A 236 0.61 4.09 0.54
CA ILE A 236 0.97 3.50 -0.76
C ILE A 236 1.17 4.61 -1.81
N LEU A 237 0.25 5.57 -1.90
CA LEU A 237 0.32 6.67 -2.87
C LEU A 237 1.59 7.51 -2.67
N ARG A 238 1.88 7.91 -1.44
CA ARG A 238 3.10 8.66 -1.12
C ARG A 238 4.37 7.85 -1.39
N PHE A 239 4.39 6.56 -1.03
CA PHE A 239 5.54 5.68 -1.28
C PHE A 239 5.83 5.51 -2.77
N THR A 240 4.82 5.67 -3.63
CA THR A 240 4.90 5.56 -5.09
C THR A 240 4.97 6.90 -5.82
N ASN A 241 5.13 8.00 -5.07
CA ASN A 241 5.19 9.37 -5.59
C ASN A 241 3.91 9.86 -6.30
N ASN A 242 2.75 9.52 -5.74
CA ASN A 242 1.43 9.97 -6.19
C ASN A 242 0.78 10.92 -5.17
N ASN A 243 -0.23 11.67 -5.63
CA ASN A 243 -1.00 12.58 -4.79
C ASN A 243 -1.89 11.81 -3.82
N GLU A 244 -1.90 12.21 -2.56
CA GLU A 244 -2.78 11.63 -1.54
C GLU A 244 -4.26 11.91 -1.83
N VAL A 245 -5.13 10.99 -1.40
CA VAL A 245 -6.58 11.19 -1.40
C VAL A 245 -7.03 11.89 -0.12
N ASP A 246 -8.06 12.73 -0.24
CA ASP A 246 -8.61 13.49 0.88
C ASP A 246 -9.75 12.74 1.56
N GLY A 247 -9.41 11.98 2.60
CA GLY A 247 -10.37 11.22 3.40
C GLY A 247 -11.47 12.05 4.07
N SER A 248 -11.33 13.38 4.18
CA SER A 248 -12.39 14.24 4.74
C SER A 248 -13.66 14.27 3.88
N ARG A 249 -13.55 13.81 2.63
CA ARG A 249 -14.66 13.65 1.68
C ARG A 249 -15.56 12.45 1.98
N ILE A 250 -15.19 11.55 2.90
CA ILE A 250 -15.98 10.36 3.24
C ILE A 250 -16.67 10.58 4.60
N PHE A 251 -18.01 10.69 4.59
CA PHE A 251 -18.79 10.90 5.82
C PHE A 251 -19.22 9.57 6.48
N ALA A 252 -18.26 8.75 6.94
CA ALA A 252 -18.58 7.41 7.45
C ALA A 252 -19.32 7.36 8.80
N ASN A 253 -19.24 8.44 9.60
CA ASN A 253 -20.02 8.62 10.83
C ASN A 253 -21.49 9.04 10.60
N SER A 254 -21.99 8.99 9.37
CA SER A 254 -23.38 9.35 9.06
C SER A 254 -24.37 8.39 9.72
N LYS A 255 -25.37 8.94 10.42
CA LYS A 255 -26.48 8.14 10.98
C LYS A 255 -27.21 7.34 9.91
N PHE A 256 -27.29 7.88 8.68
CA PHE A 256 -27.96 7.21 7.56
C PHE A 256 -27.23 5.91 7.17
N VAL A 257 -25.90 5.93 7.13
CA VAL A 257 -25.07 4.76 6.83
C VAL A 257 -25.31 3.67 7.87
N ARG A 258 -25.21 4.03 9.15
CA ARG A 258 -25.44 3.10 10.25
C ARG A 258 -26.82 2.46 10.17
N TYR A 259 -27.87 3.26 9.98
CA TYR A 259 -29.23 2.75 9.86
C TYR A 259 -29.42 1.85 8.64
N ALA A 260 -28.82 2.17 7.50
CA ALA A 260 -28.89 1.32 6.31
C ALA A 260 -28.28 -0.06 6.55
N MET A 261 -27.09 -0.09 7.15
CA MET A 261 -26.38 -1.33 7.48
C MET A 261 -27.16 -2.15 8.50
N MET A 262 -27.69 -1.52 9.55
CA MET A 262 -28.54 -2.21 10.52
C MET A 262 -29.84 -2.73 9.88
N ASP A 263 -30.48 -1.93 9.02
CA ASP A 263 -31.75 -2.28 8.40
C ASP A 263 -31.62 -3.50 7.49
N ASP A 264 -30.51 -3.60 6.73
CA ASP A 264 -30.23 -4.74 5.87
C ASP A 264 -29.74 -5.96 6.67
N TYR A 265 -28.83 -5.83 7.63
CA TYR A 265 -28.19 -7.00 8.27
C TYR A 265 -28.87 -7.53 9.54
N PHE A 266 -29.73 -6.75 10.22
CA PHE A 266 -30.59 -7.27 11.30
C PHE A 266 -31.93 -7.80 10.81
N ARG A 267 -32.26 -7.58 9.53
CA ARG A 267 -33.40 -8.28 8.91
C ARG A 267 -32.97 -9.69 8.48
N PRO A 268 -33.88 -10.68 8.53
CA PRO A 268 -33.66 -11.91 7.81
C PRO A 268 -33.62 -11.57 6.31
N VAL A 269 -32.43 -11.62 5.71
CA VAL A 269 -32.22 -11.46 4.26
C VAL A 269 -31.95 -12.82 3.65
N ASP A 270 -32.44 -13.05 2.43
CA ASP A 270 -32.15 -14.22 1.59
C ASP A 270 -30.66 -14.37 1.20
N ASN A 271 -29.80 -13.43 1.60
CA ASN A 271 -28.42 -13.34 1.13
C ASN A 271 -27.48 -14.13 2.04
N GLN A 272 -27.35 -15.44 1.81
CA GLN A 272 -26.61 -16.40 2.63
C GLN A 272 -25.07 -16.19 2.72
N ARG A 273 -24.50 -15.11 2.15
CA ARG A 273 -23.03 -14.99 2.03
C ARG A 273 -22.39 -13.95 2.92
N ILE A 274 -23.05 -12.81 3.14
CA ILE A 274 -22.54 -11.76 4.05
C ILE A 274 -23.35 -11.83 5.33
N GLU A 275 -22.67 -12.10 6.43
CA GLU A 275 -23.26 -12.22 7.76
C GLU A 275 -22.65 -11.20 8.71
N ILE A 276 -23.36 -10.92 9.81
CA ILE A 276 -22.82 -10.12 10.91
C ILE A 276 -22.76 -10.95 12.18
N VAL A 277 -21.70 -10.77 12.96
CA VAL A 277 -21.56 -11.41 14.26
C VAL A 277 -22.62 -10.87 15.21
N THR A 278 -23.48 -11.76 15.73
CA THR A 278 -24.57 -11.43 16.67
C THR A 278 -24.59 -12.42 17.84
N SER A 279 -23.53 -12.44 18.63
CA SER A 279 -23.37 -13.33 19.80
C SER A 279 -24.03 -12.80 21.07
N ILE A 280 -24.22 -11.48 21.19
CA ILE A 280 -24.84 -10.87 22.37
C ILE A 280 -26.33 -11.19 22.42
N PHE A 281 -26.79 -11.61 23.60
CA PHE A 281 -28.20 -11.87 23.81
C PHE A 281 -29.03 -10.60 23.66
N GLY A 282 -30.21 -10.72 23.05
CA GLY A 282 -31.15 -9.61 22.97
C GLY A 282 -30.79 -8.51 21.98
N ILE A 283 -29.59 -8.51 21.37
CA ILE A 283 -29.17 -7.46 20.41
C ILE A 283 -30.17 -7.30 19.24
N LYS A 284 -30.70 -8.41 18.71
CA LYS A 284 -31.74 -8.39 17.66
C LYS A 284 -33.08 -7.83 18.16
N ALA A 285 -33.40 -8.05 19.44
CA ALA A 285 -34.61 -7.50 20.05
C ALA A 285 -34.47 -5.99 20.26
N LEU A 286 -33.33 -5.53 20.81
CA LEU A 286 -32.99 -4.13 21.01
C LEU A 286 -32.95 -3.36 19.69
N GLU A 287 -32.34 -3.90 18.64
CA GLU A 287 -32.36 -3.28 17.31
C GLU A 287 -33.80 -3.15 16.79
N SER A 288 -34.61 -4.19 16.95
CA SER A 288 -36.01 -4.15 16.53
C SER A 288 -36.79 -3.10 17.32
N ILE A 289 -36.55 -2.95 18.62
CA ILE A 289 -37.19 -1.92 19.46
C ILE A 289 -36.76 -0.52 18.99
N HIS A 290 -35.46 -0.30 18.82
CA HIS A 290 -34.89 0.95 18.31
C HIS A 290 -35.54 1.36 16.98
N ARG A 291 -35.70 0.43 16.05
CA ARG A 291 -36.34 0.66 14.75
C ARG A 291 -37.81 1.06 14.89
N HIS A 292 -38.55 0.43 15.79
CA HIS A 292 -39.95 0.79 16.04
C HIS A 292 -40.05 2.15 16.73
N ALA A 293 -39.24 2.43 17.75
CA ALA A 293 -39.15 3.74 18.38
C ALA A 293 -38.79 4.84 17.37
N PHE A 294 -37.90 4.55 16.42
CA PHE A 294 -37.58 5.47 15.32
C PHE A 294 -38.74 5.69 14.33
N ARG A 295 -39.71 4.80 14.19
CA ARG A 295 -40.87 5.00 13.29
C ARG A 295 -42.08 5.63 13.96
N MET A 296 -42.16 5.51 15.28
CA MET A 296 -43.28 6.03 16.06
C MET A 296 -43.10 7.54 16.27
N ARG A 297 -43.95 8.30 15.59
CA ARG A 297 -44.05 9.76 15.69
C ARG A 297 -45.47 10.19 16.02
N ASP A 298 -45.61 11.31 16.71
CA ASP A 298 -46.89 11.99 16.84
C ASP A 298 -47.23 12.85 15.61
N SER A 299 -48.32 13.62 15.71
CA SER A 299 -48.76 14.55 14.67
C SER A 299 -47.81 15.73 14.46
N GLU A 300 -46.95 16.06 15.43
CA GLU A 300 -45.95 17.12 15.35
C GLU A 300 -44.59 16.60 14.86
N ASN A 301 -44.54 15.31 14.48
CA ASN A 301 -43.32 14.60 14.06
C ASN A 301 -42.28 14.45 15.19
N GLU A 302 -42.72 14.49 16.44
CA GLU A 302 -41.91 14.20 17.62
C GLU A 302 -41.93 12.70 17.96
N PHE A 303 -40.86 12.21 18.59
CA PHE A 303 -40.75 10.81 18.99
C PHE A 303 -41.77 10.47 20.08
N LEU A 304 -42.49 9.35 19.92
CA LEU A 304 -43.40 8.86 20.97
C LEU A 304 -42.66 8.22 22.15
N LEU A 305 -41.48 7.64 21.90
CA LEU A 305 -40.59 7.04 22.89
C LEU A 305 -39.19 7.66 22.77
N PRO A 306 -39.02 8.95 23.10
CA PRO A 306 -37.77 9.67 22.92
C PRO A 306 -36.60 9.11 23.76
N VAL A 307 -36.85 8.64 24.99
CA VAL A 307 -35.82 8.06 25.86
C VAL A 307 -35.32 6.74 25.28
N THR A 308 -36.24 5.80 25.01
CA THR A 308 -35.95 4.51 24.38
C THR A 308 -35.17 4.70 23.08
N PHE A 309 -35.61 5.64 22.22
CA PHE A 309 -34.89 5.91 20.98
C PHE A 309 -33.48 6.44 21.22
N ARG A 310 -33.30 7.42 22.11
CA ARG A 310 -31.98 8.03 22.39
C ARG A 310 -31.03 7.05 23.07
N THR A 311 -31.50 6.28 24.05
CA THR A 311 -30.71 5.26 24.74
C THR A 311 -30.19 4.24 23.74
N LEU A 312 -31.06 3.72 22.86
CA LEU A 312 -30.64 2.74 21.87
C LEU A 312 -29.82 3.35 20.71
N ASP A 313 -30.11 4.56 20.24
CA ASP A 313 -29.26 5.26 19.24
C ASP A 313 -27.86 5.50 19.78
N ASN A 314 -27.73 5.79 21.08
CA ASN A 314 -26.44 5.89 21.75
C ASN A 314 -25.71 4.54 21.81
N ILE A 315 -26.39 3.47 22.23
CA ILE A 315 -25.78 2.14 22.28
C ILE A 315 -25.30 1.68 20.89
N PHE A 316 -26.10 1.86 19.85
CA PHE A 316 -25.72 1.50 18.49
C PHE A 316 -24.72 2.46 17.84
N SER A 317 -24.29 3.51 18.55
CA SER A 317 -23.40 4.52 17.98
C SER A 317 -21.95 4.07 17.77
N SER A 318 -21.52 3.01 18.47
CA SER A 318 -20.17 2.45 18.33
C SER A 318 -20.15 0.94 18.63
N ALA A 319 -19.17 0.24 18.07
CA ALA A 319 -18.94 -1.16 18.39
C ALA A 319 -18.61 -1.37 19.87
N GLU A 320 -17.93 -0.42 20.53
CA GLU A 320 -17.57 -0.52 21.95
C GLU A 320 -18.81 -0.59 22.84
N LEU A 321 -19.78 0.31 22.63
CA LEU A 321 -21.02 0.34 23.43
C LEU A 321 -21.90 -0.88 23.17
N VAL A 322 -22.01 -1.31 21.90
CA VAL A 322 -22.73 -2.55 21.56
C VAL A 322 -22.11 -3.76 22.25
N ASN A 323 -20.78 -3.87 22.25
CA ASN A 323 -20.11 -4.99 22.90
C ASN A 323 -20.13 -4.90 24.43
N GLY A 324 -20.32 -3.71 24.99
CA GLY A 324 -20.60 -3.49 26.42
C GLY A 324 -21.90 -4.14 26.90
N LEU A 325 -22.88 -4.38 26.02
CA LEU A 325 -24.10 -5.13 26.35
C LEU A 325 -23.87 -6.61 26.68
N ALA A 326 -22.64 -7.12 26.53
CA ALA A 326 -22.27 -8.43 27.04
C ALA A 326 -22.20 -8.46 28.58
N ASP A 327 -22.11 -7.30 29.23
CA ASP A 327 -22.25 -7.13 30.66
C ASP A 327 -23.73 -7.05 31.04
N ASP A 328 -24.18 -7.97 31.91
CA ASP A 328 -25.57 -8.05 32.34
C ASP A 328 -26.01 -6.80 33.11
N GLU A 329 -25.11 -6.11 33.83
CA GLU A 329 -25.45 -4.86 34.53
C GLU A 329 -25.78 -3.75 33.51
N VAL A 330 -24.95 -3.61 32.47
CA VAL A 330 -25.14 -2.63 31.39
C VAL A 330 -26.41 -2.94 30.59
N LEU A 331 -26.64 -4.22 30.27
CA LEU A 331 -27.85 -4.64 29.56
C LEU A 331 -29.11 -4.33 30.38
N ASN A 332 -29.09 -4.64 31.68
CA ASN A 332 -30.22 -4.39 32.57
C ASN A 332 -30.50 -2.89 32.72
N GLU A 333 -29.48 -2.04 32.88
CA GLU A 333 -29.63 -0.59 32.92
C GLU A 333 -30.34 -0.07 31.65
N VAL A 334 -29.86 -0.47 30.47
CA VAL A 334 -30.46 -0.09 29.18
C VAL A 334 -31.90 -0.57 29.05
N VAL A 335 -32.20 -1.80 29.50
CA VAL A 335 -33.54 -2.38 29.43
C VAL A 335 -34.50 -1.69 30.39
N GLU A 336 -34.09 -1.41 31.64
CA GLU A 336 -34.92 -0.73 32.63
C GLU A 336 -35.27 0.70 32.20
N ASP A 337 -34.31 1.46 31.67
CA ASP A 337 -34.56 2.81 31.10
C ASP A 337 -35.67 2.77 30.05
N CYS A 338 -35.66 1.75 29.18
CA CYS A 338 -36.67 1.58 28.14
C CYS A 338 -38.01 1.10 28.72
N ILE A 339 -38.01 0.25 29.76
CA ILE A 339 -39.22 -0.26 30.41
C ILE A 339 -39.96 0.88 31.12
N GLU A 340 -39.25 1.76 31.82
CA GLU A 340 -39.84 2.88 32.56
C GLU A 340 -40.65 3.78 31.61
N GLU A 341 -40.03 4.25 30.52
CA GLU A 341 -40.72 5.10 29.55
C GLU A 341 -41.90 4.38 28.88
N VAL A 342 -41.71 3.14 28.44
CA VAL A 342 -42.76 2.38 27.75
C VAL A 342 -43.93 2.10 28.70
N GLY A 343 -43.66 1.82 29.97
CA GLY A 343 -44.67 1.62 31.00
C GLY A 343 -45.50 2.87 31.26
N ASP A 344 -44.84 4.01 31.46
CA ASP A 344 -45.49 5.30 31.67
C ASP A 344 -46.34 5.70 30.47
N TYR A 345 -45.81 5.50 29.26
CA TYR A 345 -46.53 5.81 28.03
C TYR A 345 -47.77 4.92 27.86
N LEU A 346 -47.67 3.62 28.13
CA LEU A 346 -48.81 2.68 28.06
C LEU A 346 -49.93 3.03 29.05
N GLN A 347 -49.60 3.48 30.27
CA GLN A 347 -50.60 3.87 31.27
C GLN A 347 -51.45 5.07 30.83
N GLN A 348 -50.86 5.98 30.05
CA GLN A 348 -51.53 7.19 29.55
C GLN A 348 -52.27 6.94 28.23
N MET A 349 -52.02 5.80 27.57
CA MET A 349 -52.50 5.50 26.23
C MET A 349 -53.88 4.83 26.24
N LYS A 350 -54.77 5.25 25.34
CA LYS A 350 -56.03 4.54 25.09
C LYS A 350 -55.77 3.28 24.25
N VAL A 351 -56.46 2.19 24.57
CA VAL A 351 -56.36 0.89 23.88
C VAL A 351 -56.62 1.01 22.37
N ASP A 352 -57.53 1.90 21.97
CA ASP A 352 -57.91 2.11 20.56
C ASP A 352 -56.93 3.01 19.79
N SER A 353 -55.85 3.46 20.41
CA SER A 353 -54.87 4.31 19.73
C SER A 353 -54.04 3.54 18.70
N THR A 354 -53.71 4.20 17.59
CA THR A 354 -53.03 3.61 16.44
C THR A 354 -51.72 2.89 16.78
N ASN A 355 -50.99 3.36 17.80
CA ASN A 355 -49.68 2.83 18.17
C ASN A 355 -49.73 1.85 19.37
N PHE A 356 -50.90 1.63 20.00
CA PHE A 356 -51.02 0.78 21.21
C PHE A 356 -50.45 -0.62 21.00
N SER A 357 -50.82 -1.29 19.89
CA SER A 357 -50.31 -2.64 19.58
C SER A 357 -48.80 -2.69 19.41
N MET A 358 -48.18 -1.64 18.86
CA MET A 358 -46.73 -1.58 18.66
C MET A 358 -46.01 -1.35 19.98
N VAL A 359 -46.48 -0.41 20.80
CA VAL A 359 -45.90 -0.12 22.11
C VAL A 359 -46.03 -1.34 23.04
N ASN A 360 -47.16 -2.03 23.01
CA ASN A 360 -47.33 -3.26 23.79
C ASN A 360 -46.33 -4.35 23.34
N LYS A 361 -46.10 -4.50 22.03
CA LYS A 361 -45.09 -5.43 21.50
C LYS A 361 -43.66 -5.06 21.91
N ILE A 362 -43.36 -3.77 22.05
CA ILE A 362 -42.07 -3.30 22.59
C ILE A 362 -41.96 -3.68 24.06
N SER A 363 -43.01 -3.42 24.85
CA SER A 363 -43.08 -3.79 26.27
C SER A 363 -42.85 -5.29 26.48
N ASP A 364 -43.56 -6.15 25.73
CA ASP A 364 -43.40 -7.61 25.81
C ASP A 364 -41.95 -8.05 25.54
N LYS A 365 -41.29 -7.44 24.55
CA LYS A 365 -39.88 -7.72 24.24
C LYS A 365 -38.94 -7.28 25.35
N LEU A 366 -39.15 -6.09 25.92
CA LEU A 366 -38.33 -5.57 27.00
C LEU A 366 -38.48 -6.41 28.28
N ILE A 367 -39.70 -6.78 28.64
CA ILE A 367 -39.97 -7.67 29.79
C ILE A 367 -39.31 -9.04 29.58
N ALA A 368 -39.34 -9.57 28.35
CA ALA A 368 -38.66 -10.82 28.03
C ALA A 368 -37.13 -10.71 28.10
N LEU A 369 -36.55 -9.54 27.82
CA LEU A 369 -35.12 -9.28 28.01
C LEU A 369 -34.74 -9.20 29.49
N ARG A 370 -35.57 -8.54 30.31
CA ARG A 370 -35.35 -8.38 31.76
C ARG A 370 -35.46 -9.69 32.54
N ASN A 371 -36.44 -10.54 32.22
CA ASN A 371 -36.74 -11.74 33.02
C ASN A 371 -35.76 -12.90 32.79
N ARG A 372 -34.50 -12.60 32.46
CA ARG A 372 -33.50 -13.60 32.10
C ARG A 372 -32.48 -13.84 33.20
#